data_AF-A0A2S9PQP4-F1
#
_entry.id   AF-A0A2S9PQP4-F1
#
_cell.length_a   1.000
_cell.length_b   1.000
_cell.length_c   1.000
_cell.angle_alpha   90.00
_cell.angle_beta   90.00
_cell.angle_gamma   90.00
#
_symmetry.space_group_name_H-M   'P 1'
#
loop_
_entity.id
_entity.type
_entity.pdbx_description
1 polymer ?
#
loop_
_entity_poly.entity_id
_entity_poly.type
_entity_poly.pdbx_seq_one_letter_code
_entity_poly.pdbx_strand_id
1 'polypeptide(L)'
;MKPTVTEALAEWKDAWDELQSSAVNALCLALPGLDHTKTPTYCCPVMLNISKPNDLGDGRVCVDDDTRATVELNDVPNEVIAEAVDAVFGIAWFDQAEGPLEDAGPGTYNYDDEQTGGEYEVVLGDNGTNTGRVYVGYVPVPYAAELLDAISTARERQVQRATAGD
;
A
#
# COMPACT_ATOMS: atom_id res chain seq x y z
N MET A 1 -2.08 34.29 -21.97
CA MET A 1 -0.79 33.79 -21.42
C MET A 1 0.32 34.09 -22.43
N LYS A 2 1.54 34.42 -21.99
CA LYS A 2 2.66 34.62 -22.92
C LYS A 2 2.99 33.28 -23.59
N PRO A 3 3.40 33.23 -24.87
CA PRO A 3 3.74 31.99 -25.56
C PRO A 3 4.74 31.11 -24.79
N THR A 4 5.78 31.73 -24.22
CA THR A 4 6.79 31.04 -23.40
C THR A 4 6.23 30.40 -22.13
N VAL A 5 5.17 30.98 -21.54
CA VAL A 5 4.50 30.40 -20.36
C VAL A 5 3.62 29.22 -20.78
N THR A 6 2.96 29.31 -21.95
CA THR A 6 2.20 28.18 -22.49
C THR A 6 3.10 26.99 -22.79
N GLU A 7 4.27 27.22 -23.38
CA GLU A 7 5.29 26.19 -23.66
C GLU A 7 5.79 25.54 -22.36
N ALA A 8 6.18 26.35 -21.36
CA ALA A 8 6.62 25.83 -20.07
C ALA A 8 5.53 25.01 -19.34
N LEU A 9 4.25 25.39 -19.46
CA LEU A 9 3.15 24.61 -18.89
C LEU A 9 2.88 23.30 -19.65
N ALA A 10 3.15 23.25 -20.96
CA ALA A 10 3.08 22.02 -21.72
C ALA A 10 4.20 21.05 -21.30
N GLU A 11 5.43 21.54 -21.19
CA GLU A 11 6.56 20.73 -20.70
C GLU A 11 6.33 20.24 -19.27
N TRP A 12 5.81 21.10 -18.39
CA TRP A 12 5.44 20.71 -17.03
C TRP A 12 4.38 19.59 -17.03
N LYS A 13 3.37 19.70 -17.90
CA LYS A 13 2.35 18.66 -18.04
C LYS A 13 2.92 17.33 -18.53
N ASP A 14 3.81 17.37 -19.53
CA ASP A 14 4.43 16.15 -20.06
C ASP A 14 5.26 15.43 -18.98
N ALA A 15 6.05 16.19 -18.21
CA ALA A 15 6.82 15.66 -17.09
C ALA A 15 5.92 15.11 -15.96
N TRP A 16 4.79 15.77 -15.71
CA TRP A 16 3.80 15.30 -14.74
C TRP A 16 3.16 13.97 -15.15
N ASP A 17 2.74 13.84 -16.41
CA ASP A 17 2.14 12.61 -16.94
C ASP A 17 3.15 11.44 -16.92
N GLU A 18 4.44 11.71 -17.17
CA GLU A 18 5.52 10.71 -17.05
C GLU A 18 5.76 10.28 -15.59
N LEU A 19 5.73 11.22 -14.65
CA LEU A 19 5.86 10.93 -13.22
C LEU A 19 4.72 10.04 -12.73
N GLN A 20 3.48 10.37 -13.08
CA GLN A 20 2.29 9.56 -12.76
C GLN A 20 2.42 8.14 -13.32
N SER A 21 2.81 8.02 -14.60
CA SER A 21 3.01 6.71 -15.25
C SER A 21 4.10 5.88 -14.55
N SER A 22 5.19 6.53 -14.15
CA SER A 22 6.29 5.88 -13.43
C SER A 22 5.87 5.43 -12.03
N ALA A 23 5.05 6.22 -11.34
CA ALA A 23 4.48 5.87 -10.04
C ALA A 23 3.60 4.61 -10.14
N VAL A 24 2.70 4.56 -11.14
CA VAL A 24 1.89 3.36 -11.39
C VAL A 24 2.77 2.13 -11.64
N ASN A 25 3.78 2.27 -12.50
CA ASN A 25 4.69 1.16 -12.80
C ASN A 25 5.42 0.65 -11.55
N ALA A 26 5.91 1.55 -10.68
CA ALA A 26 6.57 1.15 -9.43
C ALA A 26 5.63 0.35 -8.51
N LEU A 27 4.38 0.81 -8.36
CA LEU A 27 3.38 0.13 -7.54
C LEU A 27 3.02 -1.26 -8.12
N CYS A 28 2.82 -1.35 -9.44
CA CYS A 28 2.53 -2.62 -10.12
C CYS A 28 3.70 -3.62 -10.05
N LEU A 29 4.95 -3.15 -9.99
CA LEU A 29 6.11 -4.02 -9.79
C LEU A 29 6.22 -4.52 -8.35
N ALA A 30 5.91 -3.67 -7.37
CA ALA A 30 5.94 -4.02 -5.95
C ALA A 30 4.86 -5.06 -5.58
N LEU A 31 3.68 -4.99 -6.22
CA LEU A 31 2.64 -6.01 -6.08
C LEU A 31 2.13 -6.45 -7.45
N PRO A 32 2.74 -7.50 -8.04
CA PRO A 32 2.32 -8.04 -9.33
C PRO A 32 0.85 -8.46 -9.31
N GLY A 33 0.08 -8.00 -10.29
CA GLY A 33 -1.36 -8.29 -10.43
C GLY A 33 -2.28 -7.15 -9.98
N LEU A 34 -1.72 -6.01 -9.59
CA LEU A 34 -2.41 -4.73 -9.64
C LEU A 34 -2.85 -4.42 -11.08
N ASP A 35 -4.13 -4.11 -11.27
CA ASP A 35 -4.69 -3.73 -12.57
C ASP A 35 -5.49 -2.43 -12.46
N HIS A 36 -5.59 -1.68 -13.55
CA HIS A 36 -6.37 -0.45 -13.58
C HIS A 36 -7.85 -0.74 -13.33
N THR A 37 -8.45 0.06 -12.45
CA THR A 37 -9.88 -0.01 -12.17
C THR A 37 -10.69 0.40 -13.41
N LYS A 38 -11.70 -0.39 -13.78
CA LYS A 38 -12.60 -0.12 -14.92
C LYS A 38 -13.67 0.92 -14.62
N THR A 39 -13.93 1.19 -13.33
CA THR A 39 -14.91 2.17 -12.83
C THR A 39 -14.24 3.50 -12.52
N PRO A 40 -14.98 4.63 -12.52
CA PRO A 40 -14.38 5.95 -12.42
C PRO A 40 -13.53 6.10 -11.14
N THR A 41 -12.37 6.68 -11.37
CA THR A 41 -11.43 7.26 -10.42
C THR A 41 -12.12 8.37 -9.64
N TYR A 42 -12.76 8.05 -8.52
CA TYR A 42 -13.59 9.00 -7.77
C TYR A 42 -12.81 10.26 -7.36
N CYS A 43 -11.73 10.09 -6.57
CA CYS A 43 -10.95 11.19 -5.99
C CYS A 43 -9.49 11.26 -6.45
N CYS A 44 -8.97 10.22 -7.13
CA CYS A 44 -7.56 10.11 -7.48
C CYS A 44 -7.42 9.82 -8.98
N PRO A 45 -6.56 10.53 -9.74
CA PRO A 45 -6.38 10.31 -11.18
C PRO A 45 -6.07 8.88 -11.57
N VAL A 46 -5.38 8.15 -10.69
CA VAL A 46 -5.10 6.73 -10.86
C VAL A 46 -5.75 5.94 -9.75
N MET A 47 -6.45 4.88 -10.11
CA MET A 47 -6.92 3.84 -9.21
C MET A 47 -6.61 2.47 -9.80
N LEU A 48 -5.91 1.66 -9.02
CA LEU A 48 -5.57 0.28 -9.27
C LEU A 48 -6.38 -0.59 -8.31
N ASN A 49 -6.82 -1.74 -8.79
CA ASN A 49 -7.57 -2.72 -8.03
C ASN A 49 -6.79 -4.02 -7.89
N ILE A 50 -6.98 -4.63 -6.73
CA ILE A 50 -6.44 -5.92 -6.34
C ILE A 50 -7.64 -6.85 -6.23
N SER A 51 -7.71 -7.82 -7.14
CA SER A 51 -8.68 -8.91 -7.06
C SER A 51 -7.92 -10.24 -7.01
N LYS A 52 -7.32 -10.48 -5.84
CA LYS A 52 -6.46 -11.61 -5.44
C LYS A 52 -5.15 -11.84 -6.23
N PRO A 53 -4.21 -10.88 -6.26
CA PRO A 53 -2.81 -11.19 -6.54
C PRO A 53 -2.16 -11.90 -5.34
N ASN A 54 -1.47 -13.02 -5.60
CA ASN A 54 -0.78 -13.88 -4.62
C ASN A 54 -1.65 -14.36 -3.43
N ASP A 55 -2.98 -14.43 -3.60
CA ASP A 55 -3.95 -14.75 -2.54
C ASP A 55 -3.89 -13.78 -1.33
N LEU A 56 -3.50 -12.51 -1.56
CA LEU A 56 -3.45 -11.45 -0.54
C LEU A 56 -4.81 -10.86 -0.18
N GLY A 57 -5.90 -11.33 -0.78
CA GLY A 57 -7.23 -10.76 -0.60
C GLY A 57 -7.59 -9.73 -1.68
N ASP A 58 -8.43 -8.77 -1.33
CA ASP A 58 -8.86 -7.69 -2.22
C ASP A 58 -8.37 -6.32 -1.73
N GLY A 59 -8.46 -5.31 -2.58
CA GLY A 59 -8.01 -3.99 -2.20
C GLY A 59 -7.86 -3.04 -3.37
N ARG A 60 -7.31 -1.87 -3.06
CA ARG A 60 -7.02 -0.83 -4.02
C ARG A 60 -5.74 -0.08 -3.68
N VAL A 61 -5.11 0.44 -4.71
CA VAL A 61 -4.03 1.41 -4.61
C VAL A 61 -4.38 2.59 -5.49
N CYS A 62 -4.29 3.81 -4.99
CA CYS A 62 -4.55 4.99 -5.80
C CYS A 62 -3.43 6.02 -5.67
N VAL A 63 -3.20 6.79 -6.74
CA VAL A 63 -2.25 7.89 -6.77
C VAL A 63 -3.02 9.18 -6.99
N ASP A 64 -2.86 10.14 -6.08
CA ASP A 64 -3.55 11.42 -6.11
C ASP A 64 -2.87 12.47 -7.02
N ASP A 65 -3.48 13.66 -7.08
CA ASP A 65 -2.98 14.82 -7.83
C ASP A 65 -1.68 15.43 -7.25
N ASP A 66 -1.21 14.95 -6.09
CA ASP A 66 0.04 15.35 -5.47
C ASP A 66 1.11 14.25 -5.57
N THR A 67 0.86 13.20 -6.38
CA THR A 67 1.70 12.00 -6.50
C THR A 67 1.91 11.26 -5.18
N ARG A 68 0.93 11.32 -4.29
CA ARG A 68 0.86 10.49 -3.08
C ARG A 68 0.02 9.27 -3.33
N ALA A 69 0.44 8.16 -2.75
CA ALA A 69 -0.24 6.88 -2.81
C ALA A 69 -1.13 6.67 -1.59
N THR A 70 -2.23 5.96 -1.80
CA THR A 70 -3.02 5.34 -0.74
C THR A 70 -3.16 3.86 -1.05
N VAL A 71 -2.85 3.02 -0.08
CA VAL A 71 -2.92 1.56 -0.14
C VAL A 71 -4.01 1.11 0.82
N GLU A 72 -4.96 0.31 0.33
CA GLU A 72 -6.00 -0.32 1.13
C GLU A 72 -6.09 -1.79 0.73
N LEU A 73 -5.79 -2.70 1.67
CA LEU A 73 -5.81 -4.15 1.47
C LEU A 73 -6.68 -4.80 2.53
N ASN A 74 -7.59 -5.67 2.12
CA ASN A 74 -8.48 -6.44 2.99
C ASN A 74 -8.21 -7.94 2.84
N ASP A 75 -8.61 -8.70 3.86
CA ASP A 75 -8.47 -10.16 3.90
C ASP A 75 -7.02 -10.65 3.76
N VAL A 76 -6.05 -9.85 4.23
CA VAL A 76 -4.63 -10.21 4.24
C VAL A 76 -4.34 -11.06 5.49
N PRO A 77 -3.60 -12.18 5.40
CA PRO A 77 -3.25 -12.97 6.59
C PRO A 77 -2.54 -12.16 7.66
N ASN A 78 -2.92 -12.32 8.93
CA ASN A 78 -2.37 -11.54 10.04
C ASN A 78 -0.83 -11.64 10.12
N GLU A 79 -0.25 -12.82 9.91
CA GLU A 79 1.21 -13.00 9.95
C GLU A 79 1.93 -12.25 8.82
N VAL A 80 1.29 -12.12 7.65
CA VAL A 80 1.84 -11.37 6.51
C VAL A 80 1.81 -9.88 6.81
N ILE A 81 0.71 -9.39 7.40
CA ILE A 81 0.60 -8.00 7.83
C ILE A 81 1.70 -7.69 8.86
N ALA A 82 1.78 -8.48 9.94
CA ALA A 82 2.72 -8.24 11.02
C ALA A 82 4.16 -8.22 10.53
N GLU A 83 4.56 -9.22 9.74
CA GLU A 83 5.91 -9.32 9.19
C GLU A 83 6.27 -8.14 8.27
N ALA A 84 5.36 -7.77 7.37
CA ALA A 84 5.64 -6.69 6.41
C ALA A 84 5.70 -5.32 7.10
N VAL A 85 4.77 -5.06 8.01
CA VAL A 85 4.66 -3.78 8.72
C VAL A 85 5.86 -3.56 9.64
N ASP A 86 6.25 -4.57 10.42
CA ASP A 86 7.44 -4.48 11.28
C ASP A 86 8.74 -4.33 10.46
N ALA A 87 8.80 -4.92 9.26
CA ALA A 87 9.95 -4.78 8.37
C ALA A 87 10.10 -3.37 7.78
N VAL A 88 8.99 -2.71 7.46
CA VAL A 88 8.98 -1.38 6.81
C VAL A 88 9.09 -0.26 7.83
N PHE A 89 8.28 -0.31 8.89
CA PHE A 89 8.16 0.80 9.86
C PHE A 89 8.99 0.57 11.12
N GLY A 90 9.40 -0.67 11.37
CA GLY A 90 10.05 -1.08 12.61
C GLY A 90 9.05 -1.56 13.66
N ILE A 91 9.57 -2.30 14.64
CA ILE A 91 8.81 -2.84 15.77
C ILE A 91 8.29 -1.71 16.66
N ALA A 92 7.05 -1.85 17.15
CA ALA A 92 6.40 -0.91 18.06
C ALA A 92 6.27 0.51 17.50
N TRP A 93 6.14 0.64 16.17
CA TRP A 93 5.94 1.93 15.50
C TRP A 93 4.53 2.50 15.69
N PHE A 94 3.52 1.63 15.84
CA PHE A 94 2.12 2.01 16.02
C PHE A 94 1.78 2.24 17.51
N ASP A 95 0.90 3.20 17.79
CA ASP A 95 0.59 3.71 19.14
C ASP A 95 0.09 2.62 20.12
N GLN A 96 -0.47 1.51 19.61
CA GLN A 96 -1.02 0.41 20.41
C GLN A 96 -0.15 -0.86 20.39
N ALA A 97 1.00 -0.83 19.72
CA ALA A 97 1.93 -1.96 19.67
C ALA A 97 3.05 -1.78 20.70
N GLU A 98 3.08 -2.60 21.75
CA GLU A 98 4.17 -2.58 22.76
C GLU A 98 5.41 -3.39 22.32
N GLY A 99 5.32 -4.12 21.20
CA GLY A 99 6.33 -5.02 20.67
C GLY A 99 6.05 -5.39 19.20
N PRO A 100 6.60 -6.51 18.69
CA PRO A 100 6.29 -6.98 17.35
C PRO A 100 4.79 -7.14 17.14
N LEU A 101 4.29 -6.82 15.95
CA LEU A 101 2.85 -6.91 15.67
C LEU A 101 2.33 -8.35 15.75
N GLU A 102 3.19 -9.34 15.51
CA GLU A 102 2.83 -10.76 15.66
C GLU A 102 2.45 -11.12 17.11
N ASP A 103 2.99 -10.39 18.09
CA ASP A 103 2.75 -10.60 19.52
C ASP A 103 1.62 -9.71 20.09
N ALA A 104 1.21 -8.67 19.36
CA ALA A 104 0.27 -7.66 19.85
C ALA A 104 -1.19 -8.16 19.94
N GLY A 105 -1.50 -9.29 19.28
CA GLY A 105 -2.83 -9.90 19.24
C GLY A 105 -3.81 -9.20 18.28
N PRO A 106 -5.09 -9.63 18.24
CA PRO A 106 -6.11 -8.98 17.43
C PRO A 106 -6.42 -7.56 17.92
N GLY A 107 -6.57 -6.62 17.00
CA GLY A 107 -6.82 -5.22 17.33
C GLY A 107 -6.63 -4.26 16.17
N THR A 108 -6.82 -2.97 16.45
CA THR A 108 -6.52 -1.87 15.53
C THR A 108 -5.29 -1.12 16.04
N TYR A 109 -4.33 -0.93 15.16
CA TYR A 109 -3.07 -0.26 15.39
C TYR A 109 -2.97 0.92 14.45
N ASN A 110 -2.76 2.12 14.95
CA ASN A 110 -2.67 3.31 14.12
C ASN A 110 -1.51 4.23 14.50
N TYR A 111 -1.18 5.08 13.54
CA TYR A 111 -0.31 6.22 13.71
C TYR A 111 -0.68 7.25 12.64
N ASP A 112 -0.85 8.50 13.05
CA ASP A 112 -1.10 9.61 12.14
C ASP A 112 0.11 10.55 12.18
N ASP A 113 0.75 10.75 11.03
CA ASP A 113 1.88 11.68 10.93
C ASP A 113 1.36 13.10 10.70
N GLU A 114 1.26 13.87 11.79
CA GLU A 114 0.83 15.28 11.72
C GLU A 114 1.70 16.15 10.81
N GLN A 115 2.97 15.77 10.57
CA GLN A 115 3.89 16.56 9.76
C GLN A 115 3.67 16.34 8.25
N THR A 116 3.41 15.10 7.85
CA THR A 116 3.25 14.74 6.43
C THR A 116 1.78 14.60 6.01
N GLY A 117 0.88 14.46 6.97
CA GLY A 117 -0.53 14.11 6.74
C GLY A 117 -0.73 12.64 6.36
N GLY A 118 0.29 11.80 6.53
CA GLY A 118 0.19 10.36 6.29
C GLY A 118 -0.65 9.68 7.36
N GLU A 119 -1.55 8.80 6.94
CA GLU A 119 -2.45 8.05 7.83
C GLU A 119 -2.09 6.57 7.75
N TYR A 120 -1.91 5.92 8.89
CA TYR A 120 -1.50 4.53 8.95
C TYR A 120 -2.42 3.78 9.90
N GLU A 121 -3.10 2.75 9.39
CA GLU A 121 -3.99 1.90 10.17
C GLU A 121 -3.80 0.44 9.75
N VAL A 122 -3.58 -0.41 10.73
CA VAL A 122 -3.48 -1.85 10.60
C VAL A 122 -4.53 -2.47 11.51
N VAL A 123 -5.31 -3.40 10.98
CA VAL A 123 -6.26 -4.21 11.76
C VAL A 123 -5.83 -5.65 11.68
N LEU A 124 -5.55 -6.28 12.81
CA LEU A 124 -5.31 -7.72 12.92
C LEU A 124 -6.62 -8.39 13.36
N GLY A 125 -7.09 -9.35 12.55
CA GLY A 125 -8.33 -10.08 12.84
C GLY A 125 -8.16 -11.06 14.00
N ASP A 126 -9.28 -11.57 14.51
CA ASP A 126 -9.26 -12.57 15.56
C ASP A 126 -8.89 -13.98 15.03
N ASN A 127 -8.74 -14.94 15.94
CA ASN A 127 -8.41 -16.34 15.59
C ASN A 127 -9.45 -17.01 14.69
N GLY A 128 -10.66 -16.44 14.54
CA GLY A 128 -11.71 -16.96 13.69
C GLY A 128 -11.53 -16.57 12.22
N THR A 129 -11.03 -15.37 11.94
CA THR A 129 -10.73 -14.91 10.57
C THR A 129 -9.27 -15.14 10.19
N ASN A 130 -8.34 -14.94 11.12
CA ASN A 130 -6.88 -14.93 10.92
C ASN A 130 -6.42 -14.03 9.74
N THR A 131 -7.25 -13.08 9.37
CA THR A 131 -7.02 -12.09 8.33
C THR A 131 -7.38 -10.71 8.84
N GLY A 132 -6.68 -9.72 8.32
CA GLY A 132 -6.75 -8.34 8.72
C GLY A 132 -6.86 -7.37 7.55
N ARG A 133 -6.65 -6.10 7.85
CA ARG A 133 -6.69 -4.99 6.91
C ARG A 133 -5.47 -4.10 7.08
N VAL A 134 -4.94 -3.59 5.97
CA VAL A 134 -3.90 -2.57 5.94
C VAL A 134 -4.45 -1.36 5.22
N TYR A 135 -4.34 -0.19 5.85
CA TYR A 135 -4.63 1.11 5.26
C TYR A 135 -3.44 2.03 5.49
N VAL A 136 -2.84 2.53 4.41
CA VAL A 136 -1.78 3.54 4.46
C VAL A 136 -2.12 4.61 3.45
N GLY A 137 -2.49 5.79 3.93
CA GLY A 137 -3.03 6.90 3.16
C GLY A 137 -2.06 8.06 3.01
N TYR A 138 -2.14 8.74 1.87
CA TYR A 138 -1.46 10.02 1.61
C TYR A 138 0.07 9.99 1.77
N VAL A 139 0.70 8.85 1.49
CA VAL A 139 2.16 8.68 1.61
C VAL A 139 2.88 8.91 0.28
N PRO A 140 4.18 9.25 0.28
CA PRO A 140 4.97 9.23 -0.95
C PRO A 140 4.93 7.86 -1.64
N VAL A 141 4.83 7.84 -2.98
CA VAL A 141 4.81 6.60 -3.78
C VAL A 141 5.93 5.60 -3.41
N PRO A 142 7.18 6.02 -3.15
CA PRO A 142 8.23 5.07 -2.72
C PRO A 142 7.87 4.29 -1.46
N TYR A 143 7.24 4.92 -0.46
CA TYR A 143 6.86 4.24 0.79
C TYR A 143 5.71 3.26 0.58
N ALA A 144 4.74 3.62 -0.27
CA ALA A 144 3.70 2.69 -0.67
C ALA A 144 4.27 1.48 -1.44
N ALA A 145 5.25 1.71 -2.32
CA ALA A 145 5.91 0.63 -3.05
C ALA A 145 6.70 -0.29 -2.10
N GLU A 146 7.44 0.25 -1.13
CA GLU A 146 8.14 -0.53 -0.10
C GLU A 146 7.17 -1.40 0.71
N LEU A 147 6.03 -0.85 1.13
CA LEU A 147 4.99 -1.61 1.84
C LEU A 147 4.41 -2.74 0.99
N LEU A 148 4.06 -2.46 -0.27
CA LEU A 148 3.49 -3.45 -1.18
C LEU A 148 4.49 -4.59 -1.46
N ASP A 149 5.76 -4.27 -1.66
CA ASP A 149 6.84 -5.23 -1.87
C ASP A 149 7.06 -6.12 -0.63
N ALA A 150 7.06 -5.52 0.57
CA ALA A 150 7.17 -6.25 1.84
C ALA A 150 6.00 -7.22 2.05
N ILE A 151 4.76 -6.78 1.75
CA ILE A 151 3.56 -7.61 1.84
C ILE A 151 3.62 -8.78 0.84
N SER A 152 3.98 -8.52 -0.42
CA SER A 152 4.12 -9.58 -1.42
C SER A 152 5.19 -10.59 -1.01
N THR A 153 6.35 -10.12 -0.56
CA THR A 153 7.48 -10.95 -0.13
C THR A 153 7.15 -11.79 1.11
N ALA A 154 6.44 -11.24 2.09
CA ALA A 154 5.98 -11.98 3.26
C ALA A 154 4.99 -13.09 2.86
N ARG A 155 4.05 -12.80 1.96
CA ARG A 155 3.09 -13.79 1.45
C ARG A 155 3.76 -14.92 0.68
N GLU A 156 4.71 -14.61 -0.20
CA GLU A 156 5.46 -15.63 -0.94
C GLU A 156 6.17 -16.61 0.00
N ARG A 157 6.80 -16.09 1.06
CA ARG A 157 7.45 -16.93 2.08
C ARG A 157 6.45 -17.77 2.87
N GLN A 158 5.30 -17.22 3.25
CA GLN A 158 4.23 -17.98 3.89
C GLN A 158 3.77 -19.16 3.02
N VAL A 159 3.53 -18.93 1.72
CA VAL A 159 3.12 -19.97 0.77
C VAL A 159 4.21 -21.04 0.61
N GLN A 160 5.48 -20.63 0.53
CA GLN A 160 6.61 -21.56 0.46
C GLN A 160 6.72 -22.44 1.72
N ARG A 161 6.55 -21.87 2.92
CA ARG A 161 6.54 -22.62 4.19
C ARG A 161 5.40 -23.64 4.23
N ALA A 162 4.21 -23.26 3.79
CA ALA A 162 3.07 -24.16 3.72
C ALA A 162 3.32 -25.32 2.74
N THR A 163 3.96 -25.06 1.61
CA THR A 163 4.25 -26.09 0.58
C THR A 163 5.41 -27.01 0.97
N ALA A 164 6.36 -26.54 1.79
CA ALA A 164 7.50 -27.34 2.25
C ALA A 164 7.23 -28.17 3.51
N GLY A 165 6.09 -27.92 4.17
CA GLY A 165 5.65 -28.62 5.38
C GLY A 165 4.76 -29.86 5.13
N ASP A 166 4.37 -30.11 3.87
CA ASP A 166 3.69 -31.32 3.37
C ASP A 166 4.67 -32.36 2.83
#